data_AF-A0A496W0G5-F1
#
_entry.id   AF-A0A496W0G5-F1
#
_cell.length_a   1.000
_cell.length_b   1.000
_cell.length_c   1.000
_cell.angle_alpha   90.00
_cell.angle_beta   90.00
_cell.angle_gamma   90.00
#
_symmetry.space_group_name_H-M   'P 1'
#
loop_
_entity.id
_entity.type
_entity.pdbx_description
1 polymer ?
#
loop_
_entity_poly.entity_id
_entity_poly.type
_entity_poly.pdbx_seq_one_letter_code
_entity_poly.pdbx_strand_id
1 'polypeptide(L)'
;VEAKNENITGGLGQCIAEMFASNLFNEKEEAPLPKIYGAVTTGNTWRFLEYKDNSACIDIVEYHITNVNKIVGILMEMASGGQQKHVAHPTTCV
;
A
#
# COMPACT_ATOMS: atom_id res chain seq x y z
N VAL A 1 -5.12 5.00 -4.38
CA VAL A 1 -5.88 6.22 -3.99
C VAL A 1 -5.10 7.46 -4.42
N GLU A 2 -5.75 8.42 -5.06
CA GLU A 2 -5.17 9.75 -5.29
C GLU A 2 -5.44 10.66 -4.07
N ALA A 3 -4.39 11.21 -3.47
CA ALA A 3 -4.47 12.20 -2.42
C ALA A 3 -4.47 13.62 -3.02
N LYS A 4 -5.42 14.45 -2.58
CA LYS A 4 -5.60 15.82 -3.08
C LYS A 4 -4.77 16.83 -2.29
N ASN A 5 -4.53 18.00 -2.91
CA ASN A 5 -3.83 19.14 -2.29
C ASN A 5 -2.43 18.80 -1.78
N GLU A 6 -1.71 17.90 -2.45
CA GLU A 6 -0.37 17.44 -2.10
C GLU A 6 -0.24 16.81 -0.69
N ASN A 7 -1.35 16.56 -0.01
CA ASN A 7 -1.37 15.98 1.33
C ASN A 7 -1.53 14.46 1.25
N ILE A 8 -0.40 13.76 1.12
CA ILE A 8 -0.39 12.30 1.04
C ILE A 8 -0.99 11.63 2.30
N THR A 9 -0.77 12.22 3.47
CA THR A 9 -1.32 11.72 4.75
C THR A 9 -2.84 11.72 4.74
N GLY A 10 -3.47 12.70 4.08
CA GLY A 10 -4.92 12.76 3.92
C GLY A 10 -5.52 11.58 3.14
N GLY A 11 -4.74 10.93 2.27
CA GLY A 11 -5.16 9.74 1.52
C GLY A 11 -4.93 8.41 2.22
N LEU A 12 -4.13 8.37 3.30
CA LEU A 12 -3.79 7.13 4.00
C LEU A 12 -5.02 6.49 4.66
N GLY A 13 -5.82 7.28 5.37
CA GLY A 13 -7.03 6.78 6.04
C GLY A 13 -8.03 6.18 5.06
N GLN A 14 -8.22 6.82 3.91
CA GLN A 14 -9.07 6.28 2.84
C GLN A 14 -8.51 4.97 2.28
N CYS A 15 -7.22 4.92 1.96
CA CYS A 15 -6.59 3.72 1.43
C CYS A 15 -6.70 2.54 2.42
N ILE A 16 -6.46 2.78 3.71
CA ILE A 16 -6.57 1.75 4.75
C ILE A 16 -8.03 1.28 4.89
N ALA A 17 -9.00 2.19 4.85
CA ALA A 17 -10.42 1.84 4.89
C ALA A 17 -10.84 0.96 3.69
N GLU A 18 -10.36 1.27 2.49
CA GLU A 18 -10.60 0.46 1.27
C GLU A 18 -9.92 -0.92 1.36
N MET A 19 -8.71 -1.00 1.92
CA MET A 19 -8.00 -2.26 2.15
C MET A 19 -8.73 -3.13 3.18
N PHE A 20 -9.16 -2.55 4.30
CA PHE A 20 -9.96 -3.23 5.32
C PHE A 20 -11.29 -3.74 4.73
N ALA A 21 -12.00 -2.90 3.99
CA ALA A 21 -13.26 -3.27 3.34
C ALA A 21 -13.05 -4.41 2.33
N SER A 22 -11.95 -4.38 1.58
CA SER A 22 -11.57 -5.44 0.64
C SER A 22 -11.27 -6.76 1.36
N ASN A 23 -10.60 -6.73 2.52
CA ASN A 23 -10.38 -7.93 3.34
C ASN A 23 -11.72 -8.53 3.81
N LEU A 24 -12.58 -7.68 4.39
CA LEU A 24 -13.90 -8.09 4.86
C LEU A 24 -14.79 -8.64 3.74
N PHE A 25 -14.72 -8.04 2.54
CA PHE A 25 -15.45 -8.53 1.38
C PHE A 25 -14.93 -9.91 0.94
N ASN A 26 -13.61 -10.06 0.79
CA ASN A 26 -13.00 -11.33 0.37
C ASN A 26 -13.25 -12.48 1.37
N GLU A 27 -13.25 -12.18 2.68
CA GLU A 27 -13.64 -13.14 3.71
C GLU A 27 -15.09 -13.60 3.57
N LYS A 28 -16.02 -12.68 3.25
CA LYS A 28 -17.43 -13.01 3.02
C LYS A 28 -17.68 -13.82 1.76
N GLU A 29 -16.86 -13.61 0.73
CA GLU A 29 -16.92 -14.36 -0.54
C GLU A 29 -16.12 -15.68 -0.49
N GLU A 30 -15.68 -16.12 0.71
CA GLU A 30 -14.90 -17.35 0.93
C GLU A 30 -13.59 -17.41 0.11
N ALA A 31 -13.03 -16.25 -0.24
CA ALA A 31 -11.82 -16.10 -1.03
C ALA A 31 -10.76 -15.23 -0.32
N PRO A 32 -10.35 -15.58 0.92
CA PRO A 32 -9.44 -14.75 1.70
C PRO A 32 -8.09 -14.61 1.01
N LEU A 33 -7.56 -13.39 1.01
CA LEU A 33 -6.21 -13.11 0.53
C LEU A 33 -5.25 -13.01 1.71
N PRO A 34 -4.01 -13.55 1.60
CA PRO A 34 -3.03 -13.49 2.69
C PRO A 34 -2.52 -12.06 2.99
N LYS A 35 -2.74 -11.13 2.05
CA LYS A 35 -2.32 -9.74 2.13
C LYS A 35 -3.08 -8.90 1.11
N ILE A 36 -3.31 -7.64 1.43
CA ILE A 36 -3.82 -6.62 0.51
C ILE A 36 -2.81 -5.49 0.45
N TYR A 37 -2.54 -5.00 -0.76
CA TYR A 37 -1.61 -3.91 -0.97
C TYR A 37 -2.34 -2.61 -1.31
N GLY A 38 -1.76 -1.50 -0.88
CA GLY A 38 -2.27 -0.15 -1.09
C GLY A 38 -1.18 0.78 -1.61
N ALA A 39 -1.60 1.77 -2.39
CA ALA A 39 -0.74 2.86 -2.82
C ALA A 39 -1.51 4.18 -2.75
N VAL A 40 -0.91 5.17 -2.11
CA VAL A 40 -1.41 6.55 -2.08
C VAL A 40 -0.46 7.42 -2.90
N THR A 41 -1.01 8.24 -3.79
CA THR A 41 -0.21 9.14 -4.60
C THR A 41 -0.85 10.52 -4.76
N THR A 42 -0.04 11.57 -4.83
CA THR A 42 -0.47 12.93 -5.23
C THR A 42 -0.22 13.20 -6.72
N GLY A 43 0.20 12.19 -7.49
CA GLY A 43 0.80 12.33 -8.81
C GLY A 43 2.32 12.58 -8.75
N ASN A 44 2.77 13.43 -7.81
CA ASN A 44 4.19 13.75 -7.63
C ASN A 44 4.89 12.83 -6.63
N THR A 45 4.18 12.35 -5.61
CA THR A 45 4.75 11.51 -4.55
C THR A 45 3.90 10.27 -4.36
N TRP A 46 4.54 9.15 -4.01
CA TRP A 46 3.93 7.86 -3.77
C TRP A 46 4.32 7.32 -2.40
N ARG A 47 3.38 6.69 -1.71
CA ARG A 47 3.61 5.93 -0.47
C ARG A 47 2.83 4.63 -0.54
N PHE A 48 3.45 3.56 -0.07
CA PHE A 48 2.93 2.20 -0.21
C PHE A 48 2.54 1.60 1.13
N LEU A 49 1.57 0.70 1.10
CA LEU A 49 0.98 0.07 2.28
C LEU A 49 0.77 -1.42 2.04
N GLU A 50 0.81 -2.18 3.11
CA GLU A 50 0.31 -3.55 3.17
C GLU A 50 -0.68 -3.70 4.33
N TYR A 51 -1.71 -4.52 4.14
CA TYR A 51 -2.69 -4.87 5.16
C TYR A 51 -2.72 -6.39 5.31
N LYS A 52 -2.51 -6.84 6.55
CA LYS A 52 -2.46 -8.25 6.94
C LYS A 52 -2.74 -8.37 8.43
N ASP A 53 -3.39 -9.45 8.84
CA ASP A 53 -3.67 -9.77 10.25
C ASP A 53 -4.30 -8.60 11.03
N ASN A 54 -5.24 -7.90 10.39
CA ASN A 54 -5.93 -6.72 10.93
C ASN A 54 -5.00 -5.55 11.32
N SER A 55 -3.83 -5.45 10.71
CA SER A 55 -2.93 -4.30 10.82
C SER A 55 -2.56 -3.76 9.44
N ALA A 56 -2.45 -2.43 9.35
CA ALA A 56 -1.97 -1.76 8.15
C ALA A 56 -0.54 -1.25 8.40
N CYS A 57 0.43 -1.76 7.64
CA CYS A 57 1.81 -1.29 7.68
C CYS A 57 2.07 -0.31 6.53
N ILE A 58 2.56 0.87 6.88
CA ILE A 58 2.79 2.00 5.97
C ILE A 58 4.29 2.19 5.79
N ASP A 59 4.77 2.25 4.55
CA ASP A 59 6.15 2.61 4.26
C ASP A 59 6.45 4.03 4.79
N ILE A 60 7.51 4.17 5.60
CA ILE A 60 7.92 5.49 6.09
C ILE A 60 8.40 6.38 4.94
N VAL A 61 8.89 5.77 3.85
CA VAL A 61 9.48 6.48 2.73
C VAL A 61 8.40 6.96 1.76
N GLU A 62 8.53 8.22 1.37
CA GLU A 62 7.81 8.83 0.25
C GLU A 62 8.69 8.80 -0.99
N TYR A 63 8.16 8.29 -2.10
CA TYR A 63 8.87 8.19 -3.36
C TYR A 63 8.37 9.27 -4.31
N HIS A 64 9.23 10.23 -4.63
CA HIS A 64 8.94 11.19 -5.68
C HIS A 64 8.88 10.51 -7.06
N ILE A 65 8.01 10.98 -7.95
CA ILE A 65 7.72 10.40 -9.27
C ILE A 65 8.97 10.29 -10.15
N THR A 66 9.98 11.13 -9.92
CA THR A 66 11.28 11.04 -10.60
C THR A 66 12.02 9.73 -10.31
N ASN A 67 11.70 9.04 -9.21
CA ASN A 67 12.22 7.72 -8.87
C ASN A 67 11.42 6.58 -9.54
N VAL A 68 11.13 6.72 -10.85
CA VAL A 68 10.22 5.84 -11.61
C VAL A 68 10.60 4.36 -11.45
N ASN A 69 11.88 4.02 -11.61
CA ASN A 69 12.35 2.63 -11.50
C ASN A 69 12.02 2.01 -10.13
N LYS A 70 12.09 2.81 -9.06
CA LYS A 70 11.78 2.34 -7.70
C LYS A 70 10.28 2.13 -7.53
N ILE A 71 9.46 3.10 -7.94
CA ILE A 71 8.00 3.03 -7.89
C ILE A 71 7.50 1.81 -8.67
N VAL A 72 7.95 1.66 -9.92
CA VAL A 72 7.56 0.52 -10.77
C VAL A 72 8.06 -0.79 -10.19
N GLY A 73 9.28 -0.84 -9.66
CA GLY A 73 9.81 -2.04 -8.99
C GLY A 73 8.94 -2.48 -7.80
N ILE A 74 8.50 -1.53 -6.96
CA ILE A 74 7.60 -1.79 -5.84
C ILE A 74 6.22 -2.29 -6.33
N LEU A 75 5.65 -1.66 -7.35
CA LEU A 75 4.37 -2.08 -7.95
C LEU A 75 4.44 -3.48 -8.58
N MET A 76 5.53 -3.79 -9.29
CA MET A 76 5.75 -5.11 -9.88
C MET A 76 5.86 -6.20 -8.82
N GLU A 77 6.53 -5.90 -7.70
CA GLU A 77 6.61 -6.82 -6.55
C GLU A 77 5.23 -7.09 -5.93
N MET A 78 4.41 -6.04 -5.75
CA MET A 78 3.05 -6.20 -5.25
C MET A 78 2.20 -7.10 -6.16
N ALA A 79 2.30 -6.91 -7.48
CA ALA A 79 1.50 -7.65 -8.46
C ALA A 79 1.96 -9.11 -8.65
N SER A 80 3.26 -9.39 -8.47
CA SER A 80 3.84 -10.71 -8.76
C SER A 80 3.68 -11.73 -7.63
N GLY A 81 2.97 -11.40 -6.54
CA GLY A 81 2.68 -12.32 -5.45
C GLY A 81 3.91 -12.74 -4.62
N GLY A 82 5.01 -11.98 -4.68
CA GLY A 82 6.29 -12.35 -4.09
C GLY A 82 6.21 -12.70 -2.60
N GLN A 83 6.70 -13.90 -2.26
CA GLN A 83 7.08 -14.30 -0.90
C GLN A 83 8.48 -13.72 -0.63
N GLN A 84 8.57 -12.80 0.34
CA GLN A 84 9.74 -12.02 0.77
C GLN A 84 11.14 -12.53 0.41
N LYS A 85 11.95 -11.61 -0.14
CA LYS A 85 13.32 -11.33 0.37
C LYS A 85 13.50 -9.83 0.51
N HIS A 86 13.03 -9.29 1.62
CA HIS A 86 13.58 -8.13 2.32
C HIS A 86 14.32 -7.10 1.45
N VAL A 87 13.58 -6.15 0.86
CA VAL A 87 13.99 -4.75 1.02
C VAL A 87 13.04 -4.22 2.08
N ALA A 88 13.34 -4.46 3.36
CA ALA A 88 12.58 -3.82 4.43
C ALA A 88 12.83 -2.33 4.32
N HIS A 89 11.94 -1.65 3.60
CA HIS A 89 11.73 -0.25 3.85
C HIS A 89 11.11 -0.21 5.24
N PRO A 90 11.60 0.66 6.13
CA PRO A 90 11.02 0.73 7.45
C PRO A 90 9.54 1.03 7.31
N THR A 91 8.70 0.29 8.02
CA THR A 91 7.26 0.49 8.03
C THR A 91 6.80 0.82 9.43
N THR A 92 5.79 1.67 9.54
CA THR A 92 5.02 1.85 10.77
C THR A 92 3.68 1.16 10.59
N CYS A 93 3.33 0.28 11.53
CA CYS A 93 2.04 -0.42 11.51
C CYS A 93 1.05 0.26 12.46
N VAL A 94 -0.19 0.37 11.99
CA VAL A 94 -1.36 0.88 12.74
C VAL A 94 -2.45 -0.17 12.81
#